data_AF-A0A7C1NLW4-F1
#
_entry.id   AF-A0A7C1NLW4-F1
#
_cell.length_a   1.000
_cell.length_b   1.000
_cell.length_c   1.000
_cell.angle_alpha   90.00
_cell.angle_beta   90.00
_cell.angle_gamma   90.00
#
_symmetry.space_group_name_H-M   'P 1'
#
loop_
_entity.id
_entity.type
_entity.pdbx_description
1 polymer ?
#
loop_
_entity_poly.entity_id
_entity_poly.type
_entity_poly.pdbx_seq_one_letter_code
_entity_poly.pdbx_strand_id
1 'polypeptide(L)'
;MFENIIGQGITIEILKKELLAKNLPRALLFSGPQYTGKLSTALETARVLTCHEEKGEWNCSCKACRDQRVLSHADTLLLGPHDFNVEIAAAADVLRRTRKLSAQYIFIRAVRKLTRRFDQILWEGEDSKIRKVQPLIAELEERLDAFSPDSDLPEKEELEKGLERIMEVSLELIPVLSADNIPINQIRRASYWSHLSTTGSNKVLILENADRMHESSRNSLLKILE
;
A
#
# COMPACT_ATOMS: atom_id res chain seq x y z
N MET A 1 -7.51 5.03 16.54
CA MET A 1 -7.31 4.18 15.35
C MET A 1 -8.52 4.33 14.43
N PHE A 2 -8.30 4.35 13.11
CA PHE A 2 -9.33 4.48 12.07
C PHE A 2 -10.08 5.82 11.96
N GLU A 3 -9.52 6.91 12.50
CA GLU A 3 -10.10 8.26 12.44
C GLU A 3 -10.24 8.78 11.00
N ASN A 4 -9.44 8.24 10.07
CA ASN A 4 -9.48 8.56 8.64
C ASN A 4 -10.48 7.71 7.83
N ILE A 5 -11.15 6.72 8.44
CA ILE A 5 -12.12 5.88 7.75
C ILE A 5 -13.52 6.47 7.93
N ILE A 6 -14.03 7.06 6.85
CA ILE A 6 -15.28 7.82 6.86
C ILE A 6 -16.44 6.90 6.46
N GLY A 7 -17.56 6.97 7.21
CA GLY A 7 -18.81 6.29 6.85
C GLY A 7 -18.89 4.79 7.17
N GLN A 8 -17.91 4.23 7.88
CA GLN A 8 -17.84 2.79 8.21
C GLN A 8 -17.90 2.49 9.72
N GLY A 9 -18.68 3.27 10.48
CA GLY A 9 -18.65 3.26 11.95
C GLY A 9 -18.80 1.87 12.59
N ILE A 10 -19.78 1.08 12.16
CA ILE A 10 -20.01 -0.26 12.73
C ILE A 10 -18.80 -1.19 12.53
N THR A 11 -18.29 -1.27 11.30
CA THR A 11 -17.12 -2.10 10.95
C THR A 11 -15.89 -1.68 11.75
N ILE A 12 -15.69 -0.37 11.91
CA ILE A 12 -14.54 0.17 12.64
C ILE A 12 -14.62 -0.15 14.14
N GLU A 13 -15.80 -0.08 14.76
CA GLU A 13 -15.95 -0.44 16.17
C GLU A 13 -15.69 -1.94 16.42
N ILE A 14 -16.09 -2.81 15.50
CA ILE A 14 -15.77 -4.24 15.56
C ILE A 14 -14.25 -4.45 15.50
N LEU A 15 -13.59 -3.88 14.49
CA LEU A 15 -12.14 -4.00 14.32
C LEU A 15 -11.37 -3.46 15.53
N LYS A 16 -11.76 -2.30 16.06
CA LYS A 16 -11.17 -1.72 17.28
C LYS A 16 -11.24 -2.70 18.44
N LYS A 17 -12.41 -3.28 18.68
CA LYS A 17 -12.62 -4.24 19.78
C LYS A 17 -11.75 -5.48 19.62
N GLU A 18 -11.68 -6.05 18.42
CA GLU A 18 -10.88 -7.25 18.13
C GLU A 18 -9.37 -6.99 18.24
N LEU A 19 -8.90 -5.84 17.74
CA LEU A 19 -7.51 -5.40 17.84
C LEU A 19 -7.09 -5.19 19.30
N LEU A 20 -7.90 -4.47 20.09
CA LEU A 20 -7.62 -4.22 21.51
C LEU A 20 -7.66 -5.52 22.33
N ALA A 21 -8.55 -6.45 21.98
CA ALA A 21 -8.62 -7.76 22.62
C ALA A 21 -7.52 -8.73 22.16
N LYS A 22 -6.66 -8.34 21.21
CA LYS A 22 -5.67 -9.21 20.55
C LYS A 22 -6.27 -10.51 20.01
N ASN A 23 -7.51 -10.43 19.52
CA ASN A 23 -8.30 -11.56 19.01
C ASN A 23 -8.70 -11.38 17.54
N LEU A 24 -7.95 -10.55 16.79
CA LEU A 24 -8.19 -10.36 15.37
C LEU A 24 -7.84 -11.65 14.61
N PRO A 25 -8.71 -12.14 13.71
CA PRO A 25 -8.39 -13.26 12.84
C PRO A 25 -7.15 -12.99 12.00
N ARG A 26 -6.39 -14.06 11.69
CA ARG A 26 -5.20 -13.97 10.82
C ARG A 26 -5.51 -13.56 9.38
N ALA A 27 -6.76 -13.77 8.95
CA ALA A 27 -7.24 -13.45 7.62
C ALA A 27 -8.54 -12.65 7.71
N LEU A 28 -8.61 -11.53 7.00
CA LEU A 28 -9.78 -10.65 6.94
C LEU A 28 -10.18 -10.44 5.48
N LEU A 29 -11.48 -10.48 5.21
CA LEU A 29 -12.05 -10.14 3.91
C LEU A 29 -12.86 -8.85 4.03
N PHE A 30 -12.33 -7.76 3.48
CA PHE A 30 -13.08 -6.53 3.31
C PHE A 30 -13.88 -6.60 2.00
N SER A 31 -15.21 -6.65 2.09
CA SER A 31 -16.11 -6.74 0.95
C SER A 31 -17.11 -5.59 0.93
N GLY A 32 -17.56 -5.20 -0.26
CA GLY A 32 -18.51 -4.12 -0.49
C GLY A 32 -18.28 -3.38 -1.81
N PRO A 33 -19.13 -2.39 -2.14
CA PRO A 33 -19.05 -1.62 -3.37
C PRO A 33 -17.68 -0.96 -3.60
N GLN A 34 -17.37 -0.58 -4.85
CA GLN A 34 -16.14 0.16 -5.15
C GLN A 34 -16.10 1.49 -4.38
N TYR A 35 -14.89 1.92 -4.02
CA TYR A 35 -14.62 3.21 -3.36
C TYR A 35 -15.29 3.43 -1.98
N THR A 36 -15.60 2.35 -1.23
CA THR A 36 -16.17 2.43 0.14
C THR A 36 -15.14 2.40 1.26
N GLY A 37 -13.84 2.53 0.95
CA GLY A 37 -12.76 2.57 1.95
C GLY A 37 -12.18 1.20 2.35
N LYS A 38 -12.42 0.13 1.57
CA LYS A 38 -11.89 -1.22 1.83
C LYS A 38 -10.37 -1.25 1.99
N LEU A 39 -9.64 -0.76 0.97
CA LEU A 39 -8.18 -0.67 1.01
C LEU A 39 -7.70 0.26 2.14
N SER A 40 -8.33 1.42 2.31
CA SER A 40 -7.97 2.36 3.37
C SER A 40 -8.08 1.72 4.75
N THR A 41 -9.13 0.91 4.97
CA THR A 41 -9.34 0.16 6.22
C THR A 41 -8.27 -0.91 6.38
N ALA A 42 -7.97 -1.70 5.33
CA ALA A 42 -6.91 -2.71 5.38
C ALA A 42 -5.52 -2.11 5.69
N LEU A 43 -5.17 -0.99 5.06
CA LEU A 43 -3.91 -0.26 5.32
C LEU A 43 -3.84 0.28 6.75
N GLU A 44 -4.96 0.76 7.27
CA GLU A 44 -5.03 1.25 8.65
C GLU A 44 -4.96 0.11 9.67
N THR A 45 -5.59 -1.03 9.40
CA THR A 45 -5.42 -2.26 10.19
C THR A 45 -3.96 -2.69 10.18
N ALA A 46 -3.27 -2.64 9.03
CA ALA A 46 -1.85 -2.95 8.94
C ALA A 46 -1.01 -2.02 9.84
N ARG A 47 -1.29 -0.72 9.82
CA ARG A 47 -0.61 0.27 10.68
C ARG A 47 -0.78 -0.05 12.16
N VAL A 48 -1.98 -0.42 12.59
CA VAL A 48 -2.24 -0.76 14.00
C VAL A 48 -1.51 -2.05 14.38
N LEU A 49 -1.56 -3.08 13.52
CA LEU A 49 -0.91 -4.37 13.79
C LEU A 49 0.62 -4.28 13.89
N THR A 50 1.26 -3.40 13.12
CA THR A 50 2.71 -3.21 13.17
C THR A 50 3.14 -2.14 14.18
N CYS A 51 2.21 -1.52 14.91
CA CYS A 51 2.53 -0.44 15.84
C CYS A 51 3.32 -0.95 17.06
N HIS A 52 4.45 -0.32 17.37
CA HIS A 52 5.28 -0.67 18.54
C HIS A 52 4.65 -0.28 19.88
N GLU A 53 3.72 0.67 19.90
CA GLU A 53 3.03 1.13 21.12
C GLU A 53 1.75 0.31 21.42
N GLU A 54 1.45 -0.70 20.59
CA GLU A 54 0.29 -1.62 20.63
C GLU A 54 -1.11 -0.97 20.52
N LYS A 55 -1.27 0.30 20.86
CA LYS A 55 -2.56 1.01 20.85
C LYS A 55 -2.97 1.52 19.46
N GLY A 56 -2.01 1.67 18.55
CA GLY A 56 -2.28 2.16 17.18
C GLY A 56 -2.99 3.51 17.12
N GLU A 57 -2.75 4.41 18.07
CA GLU A 57 -3.34 5.75 18.06
C GLU A 57 -3.05 6.47 16.73
N TRP A 58 -3.99 7.30 16.27
CA TRP A 58 -3.88 7.96 14.96
C TRP A 58 -2.60 8.77 14.79
N ASN A 59 -2.19 9.45 15.86
CA ASN A 59 -1.02 10.32 15.90
C ASN A 59 0.22 9.64 16.51
N CYS A 60 0.22 8.31 16.65
CA CYS A 60 1.36 7.58 17.18
C CYS A 60 2.65 7.91 16.41
N SER A 61 3.70 8.31 17.13
CA SER A 61 4.95 8.77 16.53
C SER A 61 5.98 7.66 16.35
N CYS A 62 5.69 6.40 16.68
CA CYS A 62 6.66 5.30 16.55
C CYS A 62 7.08 5.08 15.08
N LYS A 63 8.30 4.56 14.87
CA LYS A 63 8.86 4.37 13.52
C LYS A 63 7.92 3.56 12.62
N ALA A 64 7.38 2.46 13.12
CA ALA A 64 6.46 1.62 12.34
C ALA A 64 5.23 2.39 11.86
N CYS A 65 4.59 3.20 12.72
CA CYS A 65 3.46 4.03 12.33
C CYS A 65 3.83 5.10 11.31
N ARG A 66 5.02 5.72 11.42
CA ARG A 66 5.50 6.70 10.43
C ARG A 66 5.68 6.06 9.06
N ASP A 67 6.39 4.93 9.01
CA ASP A 67 6.64 4.19 7.76
C ASP A 67 5.32 3.70 7.13
N GLN A 68 4.37 3.21 7.94
CA GLN A 68 3.06 2.76 7.47
C GLN A 68 2.20 3.90 6.89
N ARG A 69 2.22 5.10 7.48
CA ARG A 69 1.46 6.25 6.94
C ARG A 69 1.90 6.64 5.53
N VAL A 70 3.15 6.36 5.18
CA VAL A 70 3.71 6.64 3.86
C VAL A 70 3.96 5.36 3.05
N LEU A 71 3.44 4.20 3.47
CA LEU A 71 3.57 2.90 2.80
C LEU A 71 5.01 2.44 2.50
N SER A 72 5.95 2.72 3.41
CA SER A 72 7.36 2.29 3.30
C SER A 72 7.74 1.18 4.30
N HIS A 73 6.76 0.63 5.05
CA HIS A 73 7.03 -0.38 6.07
C HIS A 73 7.43 -1.73 5.47
N ALA A 74 8.59 -2.26 5.87
CA ALA A 74 9.17 -3.49 5.31
C ALA A 74 8.29 -4.74 5.53
N ASP A 75 7.59 -4.82 6.67
CA ASP A 75 6.69 -5.93 6.99
C ASP A 75 5.25 -5.78 6.42
N THR A 76 5.08 -5.05 5.32
CA THR A 76 3.76 -4.90 4.66
C THR A 76 3.86 -5.07 3.15
N LEU A 77 3.37 -6.20 2.63
CA LEU A 77 3.31 -6.44 1.18
C LEU A 77 1.94 -6.08 0.62
N LEU A 78 1.94 -5.47 -0.57
CA LEU A 78 0.73 -5.15 -1.32
C LEU A 78 0.73 -5.90 -2.66
N LEU A 79 -0.38 -6.57 -2.94
CA LEU A 79 -0.61 -7.33 -4.16
C LEU A 79 -2.01 -7.04 -4.68
N GLY A 80 -2.26 -7.32 -5.96
CA GLY A 80 -3.57 -7.11 -6.57
C GLY A 80 -3.60 -6.04 -7.63
N PRO A 81 -4.51 -6.18 -8.62
CA PRO A 81 -4.75 -5.15 -9.62
C PRO A 81 -5.40 -3.93 -8.97
N HIS A 82 -5.07 -2.74 -9.48
CA HIS A 82 -5.56 -1.46 -8.98
C HIS A 82 -5.45 -0.38 -10.06
N ASP A 83 -6.34 0.60 -10.05
CA ASP A 83 -6.36 1.68 -11.04
C ASP A 83 -5.39 2.81 -10.66
N PHE A 84 -4.09 2.54 -10.73
CA PHE A 84 -3.04 3.46 -10.28
C PHE A 84 -3.07 4.81 -10.99
N ASN A 85 -3.28 4.84 -12.31
CA ASN A 85 -3.28 6.08 -13.09
C ASN A 85 -4.33 7.07 -12.57
N VAL A 86 -5.57 6.60 -12.40
CA VAL A 86 -6.68 7.43 -11.94
C VAL A 86 -6.43 7.93 -10.51
N GLU A 87 -5.94 7.07 -9.63
CA GLU A 87 -5.66 7.45 -8.24
C GLU A 87 -4.52 8.46 -8.13
N ILE A 88 -3.40 8.22 -8.82
CA ILE A 88 -2.23 9.10 -8.79
C ILE A 88 -2.58 10.47 -9.38
N ALA A 89 -3.28 10.52 -10.50
CA ALA A 89 -3.71 11.79 -11.12
C ALA A 89 -4.64 12.58 -10.21
N ALA A 90 -5.63 11.93 -9.58
CA ALA A 90 -6.53 12.58 -8.64
C ALA A 90 -5.78 13.10 -7.39
N ALA A 91 -4.83 12.31 -6.87
CA ALA A 91 -4.02 12.71 -5.73
C ALA A 91 -3.11 13.90 -6.03
N ALA A 92 -2.47 13.91 -7.21
CA ALA A 92 -1.65 15.01 -7.70
C ALA A 92 -2.46 16.30 -7.81
N ASP A 93 -3.66 16.23 -8.36
CA ASP A 93 -4.56 17.39 -8.49
C ASP A 93 -5.02 17.93 -7.13
N VAL A 94 -5.31 17.06 -6.15
CA VAL A 94 -5.61 17.51 -4.77
C VAL A 94 -4.40 18.20 -4.13
N LEU A 95 -3.19 17.67 -4.33
CA LEU A 95 -1.96 18.26 -3.80
C LEU A 95 -1.66 19.62 -4.43
N ARG A 96 -1.81 19.73 -5.76
CA ARG A 96 -1.69 20.98 -6.52
C ARG A 96 -2.62 22.07 -6.00
N ARG A 97 -3.89 21.72 -5.74
CA ARG A 97 -4.92 22.68 -5.32
C ARG A 97 -4.82 23.09 -3.86
N THR A 98 -4.50 22.15 -2.97
CA THR A 98 -4.61 22.39 -1.53
C THR A 98 -3.28 22.65 -0.84
N ARG A 99 -2.18 22.04 -1.32
CA ARG A 99 -0.84 22.11 -0.72
C ARG A 99 -0.83 21.81 0.80
N LYS A 100 -1.75 20.96 1.25
CA LYS A 100 -1.88 20.57 2.67
C LYS A 100 -1.11 19.29 2.96
N LEU A 101 -0.70 19.12 4.22
CA LEU A 101 -0.10 17.88 4.75
C LEU A 101 -0.94 16.64 4.41
N SER A 102 -2.27 16.72 4.53
CA SER A 102 -3.15 15.60 4.15
C SER A 102 -3.01 15.20 2.69
N ALA A 103 -2.79 16.17 1.79
CA ALA A 103 -2.64 15.92 0.36
C ALA A 103 -1.27 15.31 0.02
N GLN A 104 -0.22 15.67 0.75
CA GLN A 104 1.09 15.00 0.65
C GLN A 104 0.97 13.51 0.97
N TYR A 105 0.32 13.17 2.10
CA TYR A 105 0.05 11.78 2.45
C TYR A 105 -0.77 11.06 1.38
N ILE A 106 -1.83 11.68 0.84
CA ILE A 106 -2.64 11.06 -0.22
C ILE A 106 -1.80 10.79 -1.46
N PHE A 107 -1.00 11.76 -1.91
CA PHE A 107 -0.16 11.65 -3.10
C PHE A 107 0.94 10.59 -2.96
N ILE A 108 1.75 10.66 -1.89
CA ILE A 108 2.81 9.67 -1.66
C ILE A 108 2.22 8.27 -1.58
N ARG A 109 1.11 8.09 -0.87
CA ARG A 109 0.47 6.77 -0.76
C ARG A 109 -0.05 6.28 -2.11
N ALA A 110 -0.61 7.15 -2.96
CA ALA A 110 -1.08 6.77 -4.29
C ALA A 110 0.07 6.22 -5.16
N VAL A 111 1.21 6.92 -5.18
CA VAL A 111 2.39 6.48 -5.94
C VAL A 111 3.03 5.24 -5.32
N ARG A 112 3.15 5.17 -3.99
CA ARG A 112 3.72 3.99 -3.33
C ARG A 112 2.86 2.74 -3.43
N LYS A 113 1.54 2.83 -3.57
CA LYS A 113 0.74 1.65 -3.91
C LYS A 113 1.22 1.01 -5.21
N LEU A 114 1.65 1.81 -6.19
CA LEU A 114 2.25 1.33 -7.44
C LEU A 114 3.64 0.76 -7.20
N THR A 115 4.57 1.52 -6.60
CA THR A 115 5.97 1.05 -6.41
C THR A 115 6.06 -0.18 -5.52
N ARG A 116 5.21 -0.31 -4.49
CA ARG A 116 5.12 -1.51 -3.63
C ARG A 116 4.70 -2.78 -4.38
N ARG A 117 4.09 -2.68 -5.58
CA ARG A 117 3.87 -3.87 -6.44
C ARG A 117 5.16 -4.46 -6.99
N PHE A 118 6.26 -3.73 -6.90
CA PHE A 118 7.58 -4.10 -7.38
C PHE A 118 8.53 -4.50 -6.25
N ASP A 119 8.01 -4.79 -5.06
CA ASP A 119 8.81 -5.34 -3.97
C ASP A 119 9.58 -6.57 -4.43
N GLN A 120 10.90 -6.55 -4.22
CA GLN A 120 11.84 -7.51 -4.81
C GLN A 120 11.44 -8.97 -4.53
N ILE A 121 10.95 -9.26 -3.32
CA ILE A 121 10.51 -10.59 -2.90
C ILE A 121 9.41 -11.17 -3.79
N LEU A 122 8.53 -10.32 -4.34
CA LEU A 122 7.42 -10.73 -5.21
C LEU A 122 7.88 -11.13 -6.61
N TRP A 123 9.06 -10.65 -7.03
CA TRP A 123 9.60 -10.81 -8.38
C TRP A 123 10.80 -11.76 -8.44
N GLU A 124 11.15 -12.41 -7.33
CA GLU A 124 12.13 -13.50 -7.32
C GLU A 124 11.77 -14.57 -8.37
N GLY A 125 12.72 -14.87 -9.26
CA GLY A 125 12.52 -15.78 -10.39
C GLY A 125 12.04 -15.09 -11.69
N GLU A 126 11.68 -13.80 -11.64
CA GLU A 126 11.35 -12.96 -12.81
C GLU A 126 12.31 -11.75 -12.93
N ASP A 127 13.59 -11.95 -12.58
CA ASP A 127 14.63 -10.91 -12.51
C ASP A 127 14.76 -10.06 -13.78
N SER A 128 14.47 -10.62 -14.94
CA SER A 128 14.56 -9.91 -16.23
C SER A 128 13.49 -8.83 -16.42
N LYS A 129 12.31 -8.98 -15.79
CA LYS A 129 11.24 -7.97 -15.83
C LYS A 129 11.55 -6.82 -14.88
N ILE A 130 11.90 -7.14 -13.63
CA ILE A 130 12.17 -6.13 -12.59
C ILE A 130 13.41 -5.28 -12.93
N ARG A 131 14.49 -5.90 -13.44
CA ARG A 131 15.72 -5.16 -13.80
C ARG A 131 15.48 -4.05 -14.83
N LYS A 132 14.52 -4.23 -15.75
CA LYS A 132 14.20 -3.23 -16.78
C LYS A 132 13.55 -1.98 -16.19
N VAL A 133 12.81 -2.14 -15.11
CA VAL A 133 11.99 -1.07 -14.51
C VAL A 133 12.57 -0.55 -13.21
N GLN A 134 13.60 -1.20 -12.66
CA GLN A 134 14.33 -0.77 -11.49
C GLN A 134 14.77 0.71 -11.54
N PRO A 135 15.27 1.25 -12.68
CA PRO A 135 15.61 2.67 -12.77
C PRO A 135 14.39 3.59 -12.62
N LEU A 136 13.23 3.20 -13.16
CA LEU A 136 11.99 3.97 -13.06
C LEU A 136 11.46 3.99 -11.62
N ILE A 137 11.54 2.85 -10.93
CA ILE A 137 11.16 2.74 -9.51
C ILE A 137 12.07 3.61 -8.65
N ALA A 138 13.39 3.58 -8.89
CA ALA A 138 14.34 4.41 -8.18
C ALA A 138 14.09 5.91 -8.42
N GLU A 139 13.83 6.31 -9.67
CA GLU A 139 13.47 7.69 -10.01
C GLU A 139 12.20 8.14 -9.27
N LEU A 140 11.17 7.28 -9.21
CA LEU A 140 9.93 7.60 -8.48
C LEU A 140 10.18 7.81 -6.99
N GLU A 141 10.86 6.89 -6.31
CA GLU A 141 11.11 7.01 -4.87
C GLU A 141 12.00 8.23 -4.54
N GLU A 142 13.03 8.51 -5.34
CA GLU A 142 13.87 9.71 -5.16
C GLU A 142 13.06 10.99 -5.33
N ARG A 143 12.19 11.07 -6.35
CA ARG A 143 11.33 12.24 -6.55
C ARG A 143 10.28 12.40 -5.44
N LEU A 144 9.78 11.30 -4.88
CA LEU A 144 8.80 11.33 -3.80
C LEU A 144 9.34 11.98 -2.52
N ASP A 145 10.66 11.98 -2.30
CA ASP A 145 11.27 12.62 -1.11
C ASP A 145 10.97 14.13 -1.06
N ALA A 146 10.88 14.79 -2.22
CA ALA A 146 10.50 16.20 -2.32
C ALA A 146 9.04 16.48 -1.91
N PHE A 147 8.21 15.44 -1.81
CA PHE A 147 6.80 15.54 -1.41
C PHE A 147 6.55 14.98 0.00
N SER A 148 7.62 14.65 0.73
CA SER A 148 7.57 14.02 2.05
C SER A 148 6.72 14.83 3.03
N PRO A 149 5.92 14.17 3.90
CA PRO A 149 5.14 14.85 4.94
C PRO A 149 5.99 15.56 6.00
N ASP A 150 7.28 15.21 6.08
CA ASP A 150 8.24 15.76 7.03
C ASP A 150 8.97 17.00 6.50
N SER A 151 8.72 17.40 5.25
CA SER A 151 9.40 18.49 4.55
C SER A 151 8.41 19.51 3.98
N ASP A 152 8.86 20.75 3.81
CA ASP A 152 8.08 21.77 3.10
C ASP A 152 7.95 21.43 1.61
N LEU A 153 6.81 21.78 1.01
CA LEU A 153 6.58 21.55 -0.41
C LEU A 153 7.42 22.50 -1.27
N PRO A 154 7.89 22.03 -2.43
CA PRO A 154 8.54 22.88 -3.42
C PRO A 154 7.67 24.06 -3.84
N GLU A 155 8.32 25.08 -4.39
CA GLU A 155 7.63 26.21 -5.01
C GLU A 155 6.71 25.75 -6.14
N LYS A 156 5.70 26.57 -6.47
CA LYS A 156 4.60 26.15 -7.33
C LYS A 156 5.05 25.56 -8.68
N GLU A 157 6.06 26.16 -9.31
CA GLU A 157 6.57 25.71 -10.61
C GLU A 157 7.32 24.37 -10.49
N GLU A 158 8.16 24.21 -9.47
CA GLU A 158 8.90 22.97 -9.21
C GLU A 158 7.97 21.83 -8.81
N LEU A 159 6.96 22.14 -8.00
CA LEU A 159 5.91 21.21 -7.62
C LEU A 159 5.18 20.68 -8.86
N GLU A 160 4.80 21.56 -9.78
CA GLU A 160 4.08 21.16 -11.01
C GLU A 160 4.93 20.22 -11.86
N LYS A 161 6.18 20.58 -12.14
CA LYS A 161 7.13 19.74 -12.91
C LYS A 161 7.37 18.39 -12.22
N GLY A 162 7.47 18.39 -10.89
CA GLY A 162 7.66 17.17 -10.11
C GLY A 162 6.45 16.23 -10.19
N LEU A 163 5.23 16.77 -10.07
CA LEU A 163 3.98 16.00 -10.20
C LEU A 163 3.83 15.41 -11.61
N GLU A 164 4.05 16.22 -12.65
CA GLU A 164 3.97 15.79 -14.05
C GLU A 164 4.95 14.64 -14.30
N ARG A 165 6.21 14.79 -13.88
CA ARG A 165 7.23 13.78 -14.09
C ARG A 165 6.93 12.48 -13.33
N ILE A 166 6.45 12.56 -12.09
CA ILE A 166 6.03 11.37 -11.34
C ILE A 166 4.88 10.65 -12.05
N MET A 167 3.90 11.39 -12.59
CA MET A 167 2.79 10.80 -13.34
C MET A 167 3.27 10.11 -14.63
N GLU A 168 4.17 10.74 -15.39
CA GLU A 168 4.79 10.16 -16.59
C GLU A 168 5.48 8.84 -16.29
N VAL A 169 6.38 8.83 -15.31
CA VAL A 169 7.14 7.62 -14.94
C VAL A 169 6.20 6.53 -14.38
N SER A 170 5.15 6.92 -13.65
CA SER A 170 4.12 5.98 -13.18
C SER A 170 3.39 5.31 -14.36
N LEU A 171 3.06 6.06 -15.42
CA LEU A 171 2.42 5.54 -16.63
C LEU A 171 3.33 4.57 -17.40
N GLU A 172 4.65 4.78 -17.40
CA GLU A 172 5.61 3.85 -17.98
C GLU A 172 5.70 2.53 -17.19
N LEU A 173 5.50 2.58 -15.87
CA LEU A 173 5.62 1.45 -14.98
C LEU A 173 4.37 0.55 -14.93
N ILE A 174 3.17 1.14 -15.02
CA ILE A 174 1.88 0.43 -14.92
C ILE A 174 1.76 -0.78 -15.88
N PRO A 175 2.12 -0.69 -17.18
CA PRO A 175 1.98 -1.80 -18.14
C PRO A 175 2.78 -3.06 -17.80
N VAL A 176 3.77 -2.95 -16.91
CA VAL A 176 4.60 -4.09 -16.46
C VAL A 176 3.80 -4.99 -15.51
N LEU A 177 2.81 -4.43 -14.81
CA LEU A 177 1.90 -5.18 -13.98
C LEU A 177 0.90 -5.95 -14.85
N SER A 178 0.59 -7.19 -14.45
CA SER A 178 -0.47 -7.96 -15.11
C SER A 178 -1.80 -7.27 -14.83
N ALA A 179 -2.42 -6.70 -15.87
CA ALA A 179 -3.52 -5.75 -15.74
C ALA A 179 -4.77 -6.29 -15.03
N ASP A 180 -4.95 -7.61 -14.93
CA ASP A 180 -6.23 -8.18 -14.46
C ASP A 180 -6.15 -9.49 -13.66
N ASN A 181 -4.98 -9.83 -13.11
CA ASN A 181 -4.85 -11.02 -12.26
C ASN A 181 -3.69 -10.86 -11.27
N ILE A 182 -3.70 -11.68 -10.22
CA ILE A 182 -2.57 -11.86 -9.30
C ILE A 182 -1.85 -13.15 -9.70
N PRO A 183 -0.64 -13.06 -10.28
CA PRO A 183 0.12 -14.23 -10.71
C PRO A 183 0.35 -15.22 -9.57
N ILE A 184 0.23 -16.51 -9.86
CA ILE A 184 0.48 -17.59 -8.88
C ILE A 184 1.89 -17.50 -8.28
N ASN A 185 2.89 -17.05 -9.06
CA ASN A 185 4.25 -16.86 -8.56
C ASN A 185 4.27 -15.84 -7.40
N GLN A 186 3.61 -14.69 -7.57
CA GLN A 186 3.54 -13.66 -6.52
C GLN A 186 2.84 -14.18 -5.25
N ILE A 187 1.79 -14.99 -5.38
CA ILE A 187 1.14 -15.64 -4.22
C ILE A 187 2.11 -16.58 -3.50
N ARG A 188 2.85 -17.41 -4.24
CA ARG A 188 3.85 -18.32 -3.65
C ARG A 188 4.98 -17.56 -2.97
N ARG A 189 5.45 -16.46 -3.58
CA ARG A 189 6.48 -15.59 -2.98
C ARG A 189 5.98 -14.89 -1.72
N ALA A 190 4.73 -14.38 -1.74
CA ALA A 190 4.10 -13.78 -0.57
C ALA A 190 3.90 -14.79 0.57
N SER A 191 3.52 -16.04 0.25
CA SER A 191 3.47 -17.15 1.21
C SER A 191 4.84 -17.38 1.84
N TYR A 192 5.88 -17.54 1.03
CA TYR A 192 7.25 -17.71 1.51
C TYR A 192 7.67 -16.56 2.43
N TRP A 193 7.42 -15.32 2.01
CA TRP A 193 7.71 -14.11 2.80
C TRP A 193 7.02 -14.10 4.16
N SER A 194 5.76 -14.59 4.23
CA SER A 194 5.00 -14.63 5.47
C SER A 194 5.60 -15.57 6.52
N HIS A 195 6.34 -16.61 6.08
CA HIS A 195 7.05 -17.55 6.96
C HIS A 195 8.46 -17.10 7.34
N LEU A 196 9.02 -16.10 6.66
CA LEU A 196 10.31 -15.52 7.07
C LEU A 196 10.16 -14.83 8.43
N SER A 197 11.22 -14.81 9.24
CA SER A 197 11.23 -14.02 10.47
C SER A 197 11.03 -12.52 10.17
N THR A 198 10.37 -11.83 11.08
CA THR A 198 10.29 -10.37 11.11
C THR A 198 11.15 -9.85 12.26
N THR A 199 11.68 -8.64 12.12
CA THR A 199 12.30 -7.89 13.22
C THR A 199 11.25 -7.09 14.02
N GLY A 200 10.03 -6.94 13.49
CA GLY A 200 8.90 -6.26 14.11
C GLY A 200 7.89 -7.22 14.74
N SER A 201 6.69 -6.71 15.04
CA SER A 201 5.63 -7.47 15.70
C SER A 201 4.87 -8.38 14.75
N ASN A 202 4.38 -7.83 13.62
CA ASN A 202 3.49 -8.53 12.70
C ASN A 202 3.90 -8.26 11.24
N LYS A 203 3.70 -9.27 10.38
CA LYS A 203 3.72 -9.11 8.92
C LYS A 203 2.30 -9.02 8.40
N VAL A 204 2.07 -8.11 7.46
CA VAL A 204 0.75 -7.91 6.88
C VAL A 204 0.83 -8.03 5.37
N LEU A 205 0.05 -8.96 4.81
CA LEU A 205 -0.15 -9.09 3.38
C LEU A 205 -1.53 -8.52 3.03
N ILE A 206 -1.59 -7.57 2.10
CA ILE A 206 -2.84 -7.02 1.59
C ILE A 206 -2.99 -7.45 0.14
N LEU A 207 -4.11 -8.11 -0.15
CA LEU A 207 -4.51 -8.58 -1.48
C LEU A 207 -5.71 -7.74 -1.95
N GLU A 208 -5.50 -6.91 -2.96
CA GLU A 208 -6.56 -6.12 -3.58
C GLU A 208 -7.25 -6.93 -4.68
N ASN A 209 -8.58 -6.81 -4.76
CA ASN A 209 -9.40 -7.45 -5.80
C ASN A 209 -9.10 -8.96 -5.96
N ALA A 210 -9.07 -9.68 -4.84
CA ALA A 210 -8.78 -11.12 -4.80
C ALA A 210 -9.77 -11.97 -5.61
N ASP A 211 -10.96 -11.43 -5.92
CA ASP A 211 -11.96 -12.00 -6.82
C ASP A 211 -11.47 -12.12 -8.28
N ARG A 212 -10.48 -11.31 -8.69
CA ARG A 212 -9.85 -11.39 -10.03
C ARG A 212 -8.79 -12.49 -10.16
N MET A 213 -8.49 -13.21 -9.08
CA MET A 213 -7.53 -14.32 -9.13
C MET A 213 -8.02 -15.47 -10.01
N HIS A 214 -7.15 -15.97 -10.88
CA HIS A 214 -7.37 -17.27 -11.53
C HIS A 214 -7.40 -18.42 -10.51
N GLU A 215 -8.03 -19.53 -10.88
CA GLU A 215 -8.22 -20.71 -10.01
C GLU A 215 -6.91 -21.22 -9.40
N SER A 216 -5.83 -21.25 -10.19
CA SER A 216 -4.51 -21.69 -9.73
C SER A 216 -3.93 -20.78 -8.63
N SER A 217 -4.11 -19.46 -8.74
CA SER A 217 -3.73 -18.48 -7.72
C SER A 217 -4.60 -18.61 -6.47
N ARG A 218 -5.92 -18.81 -6.62
CA ARG A 218 -6.86 -19.04 -5.51
C ARG A 218 -6.49 -20.30 -4.70
N ASN A 219 -6.24 -21.41 -5.38
CA ASN A 219 -5.84 -22.67 -4.74
C ASN A 219 -4.49 -22.54 -4.04
N SER A 220 -3.57 -21.72 -4.58
CA SER A 220 -2.31 -21.42 -3.90
C SER A 220 -2.49 -20.55 -2.66
N LEU A 221 -3.45 -19.61 -2.68
CA LEU A 221 -3.77 -18.75 -1.54
C LEU A 221 -4.42 -19.54 -0.40
N LEU A 222 -5.33 -20.46 -0.71
CA LEU A 222 -6.01 -21.27 0.32
C LEU A 222 -5.01 -22.04 1.20
N LYS A 223 -3.92 -22.54 0.62
CA LYS A 223 -2.82 -23.20 1.35
C LYS A 223 -2.10 -22.30 2.37
N ILE A 224 -2.26 -20.98 2.28
CA ILE A 224 -1.72 -19.99 3.23
C ILE A 224 -2.72 -19.76 4.37
N LEU A 225 -4.02 -19.93 4.10
CA LEU A 225 -5.11 -19.61 5.02
C LEU A 225 -5.54 -20.80 5.88
N GLU A 226 -5.31 -22.02 5.41
CA GLU A 226 -5.49 -23.30 6.12
C GLU A 226 -4.35 -23.56 7.11
#